data_AF-A0A2V8ZLL9-F1
#
_entry.id   AF-A0A2V8ZLL9-F1
#
_cell.length_a   1.000
_cell.length_b   1.000
_cell.length_c   1.000
_cell.angle_alpha   90.00
_cell.angle_beta   90.00
_cell.angle_gamma   90.00
#
_symmetry.space_group_name_H-M   'P 1'
#
loop_
_entity.id
_entity.type
_entity.pdbx_description
1 polymer ?
#
loop_
_entity_poly.entity_id
_entity_poly.type
_entity_poly.pdbx_seq_one_letter_code
_entity_poly.pdbx_strand_id
1 'polypeptide(L)'
;FFEGALGGGNSSYCSGGASGLVTGMTSCTAAFVANNVGNMGISDAYDAWGSVSNGSFFTFGRTLTSDPISSAFGMMSGQTPSLATTISNGYGNYNAGFLQLTLTNWHGLTMKTNFTYSKALGTGNVVQATSSYATVDPWNLHNQYGPQYYDEKYNFNLFFNYEPPYYSGQKGIIGHVLGGWSFSPLFVYGSGFPVESNTATGDTGSFGESNTTYISTYENMVFNNSVPISGSAHFNTYGTNGCGTSGPGVNVSSNPNASCPANGGIFGDPIRNPILGLDGQIGGGGNFRGLPLWNLDLGVTKKIKVTERFSGSLYFDFTNVLNHMQPADPCFNAYDTSTWGVLGCGSNVQANTPRRLQLGLSFDF
;
A
#
# COMPACT_ATOMS: atom_id res chain seq x y z
N PHE A 1 9.34 42.20 0.17
CA PHE A 1 9.18 41.60 -1.17
C PHE A 1 7.71 41.34 -1.48
N PHE A 2 7.04 40.43 -0.75
CA PHE A 2 5.67 40.01 -1.04
C PHE A 2 4.65 41.17 -1.14
N GLU A 3 4.69 42.14 -0.22
CA GLU A 3 3.80 43.32 -0.34
C GLU A 3 4.12 44.18 -1.56
N GLY A 4 5.40 44.37 -1.88
CA GLY A 4 5.83 45.10 -3.08
C GLY A 4 5.42 44.40 -4.38
N ALA A 5 5.43 43.06 -4.39
CA ALA A 5 4.97 42.25 -5.51
C ALA A 5 3.47 42.40 -5.80
N LEU A 6 2.68 42.79 -4.79
CA LEU A 6 1.24 42.97 -4.86
C LEU A 6 0.80 44.44 -4.89
N GLY A 7 1.73 45.37 -5.15
CA GLY A 7 1.43 46.80 -5.27
C GLY A 7 1.43 47.58 -3.96
N GLY A 8 2.04 47.03 -2.91
CA GLY A 8 2.19 47.65 -1.59
C GLY A 8 1.04 47.32 -0.63
N GLY A 9 1.22 47.63 0.66
CA GLY A 9 0.25 47.30 1.71
C GLY A 9 -1.15 47.90 1.54
N ASN A 10 -1.30 48.94 0.72
CA ASN A 10 -2.59 49.58 0.40
C ASN A 10 -3.20 49.10 -0.93
N SER A 11 -2.63 48.08 -1.57
CA SER A 11 -3.19 47.59 -2.83
C SER A 11 -4.59 47.02 -2.66
N SER A 12 -5.34 46.94 -3.76
CA SER A 12 -6.69 46.35 -3.75
C SER A 12 -6.68 44.89 -3.30
N TYR A 13 -5.58 44.16 -3.51
CA TYR A 13 -5.41 42.82 -2.97
C TYR A 13 -5.18 42.84 -1.46
N CYS A 14 -4.21 43.63 -1.00
CA CYS A 14 -3.76 43.61 0.41
C CYS A 14 -4.79 44.20 1.38
N SER A 15 -5.63 45.11 0.91
CA SER A 15 -6.76 45.68 1.66
C SER A 15 -8.05 44.86 1.53
N GLY A 16 -8.11 43.89 0.61
CA GLY A 16 -9.35 43.20 0.24
C GLY A 16 -10.35 44.09 -0.48
N GLY A 17 -9.88 45.14 -1.17
CA GLY A 17 -10.69 46.10 -1.92
C GLY A 17 -11.08 45.64 -3.34
N ALA A 18 -10.52 44.53 -3.84
CA ALA A 18 -10.92 43.95 -5.13
C ALA A 18 -12.14 43.02 -5.00
N SER A 19 -12.97 42.99 -6.04
CA SER A 19 -14.15 42.11 -6.10
C SER A 19 -13.75 40.64 -5.98
N GLY A 20 -14.46 39.89 -5.14
CA GLY A 20 -14.20 38.46 -4.91
C GLY A 20 -13.16 38.17 -3.84
N LEU A 21 -12.55 39.19 -3.21
CA LEU A 21 -11.67 39.02 -2.07
C LEU A 21 -12.39 39.21 -0.74
N VAL A 22 -11.87 38.57 0.31
CA VAL A 22 -12.26 38.83 1.70
C VAL A 22 -11.83 40.25 2.08
N THR A 23 -12.79 41.04 2.54
CA THR A 23 -12.63 42.48 2.82
C THR A 23 -11.99 42.75 4.19
N GLY A 24 -11.44 43.95 4.38
CA GLY A 24 -10.99 44.43 5.70
C GLY A 24 -9.64 43.87 6.15
N MET A 25 -8.79 43.47 5.21
CA MET A 25 -7.49 42.88 5.50
C MET A 25 -6.46 43.95 5.87
N THR A 26 -5.60 43.63 6.84
CA THR A 26 -4.60 44.55 7.39
C THR A 26 -3.19 44.37 6.80
N SER A 27 -2.98 43.32 6.02
CA SER A 27 -1.72 43.05 5.31
C SER A 27 -1.94 42.13 4.12
N CYS A 28 -1.00 42.13 3.17
CA CYS A 28 -1.02 41.23 2.03
C CYS A 28 -0.99 39.75 2.45
N THR A 29 -0.32 39.42 3.55
CA THR A 29 -0.27 38.07 4.11
C THR A 29 -1.61 37.65 4.68
N ALA A 30 -2.27 38.53 5.44
CA ALA A 30 -3.62 38.26 5.95
C ALA A 30 -4.62 38.07 4.80
N ALA A 31 -4.55 38.91 3.77
CA ALA A 31 -5.35 38.76 2.57
C ALA A 31 -5.05 37.45 1.83
N PHE A 32 -3.78 37.06 1.69
CA PHE A 32 -3.39 35.82 1.04
C PHE A 32 -3.94 34.59 1.76
N VAL A 33 -3.79 34.53 3.08
CA VAL A 33 -4.32 33.44 3.88
C VAL A 33 -5.84 33.41 3.78
N ALA A 34 -6.53 34.54 4.02
CA ALA A 34 -7.99 34.59 4.04
C ALA A 34 -8.64 34.20 2.70
N ASN A 35 -8.03 34.60 1.58
CA ASN A 35 -8.54 34.29 0.24
C ASN A 35 -8.16 32.88 -0.24
N ASN A 36 -7.16 32.25 0.37
CA ASN A 36 -6.69 30.93 -0.03
C ASN A 36 -6.90 29.87 1.05
N VAL A 37 -7.71 30.10 2.10
CA VAL A 37 -8.00 29.07 3.11
C VAL A 37 -8.55 27.79 2.47
N GLY A 38 -9.37 27.92 1.41
CA GLY A 38 -9.89 26.78 0.65
C GLY A 38 -8.87 26.13 -0.31
N ASN A 39 -7.84 26.88 -0.74
CA ASN A 39 -6.79 26.40 -1.65
C ASN A 39 -5.51 25.96 -0.90
N MET A 40 -5.35 26.32 0.37
CA MET A 40 -4.17 26.01 1.20
C MET A 40 -4.48 25.00 2.31
N GLY A 41 -5.62 24.32 2.25
CA GLY A 41 -6.01 23.36 3.28
C GLY A 41 -4.95 22.29 3.49
N ILE A 42 -4.37 21.80 2.40
CA ILE A 42 -3.46 20.66 2.41
C ILE A 42 -2.39 20.82 1.32
N SER A 43 -1.38 21.68 1.53
CA SER A 43 -0.16 21.77 0.69
C SER A 43 -0.26 22.22 -0.79
N ASP A 44 -1.39 22.73 -1.28
CA ASP A 44 -1.49 23.25 -2.66
C ASP A 44 -1.03 24.71 -2.81
N ALA A 45 0.23 24.99 -2.42
CA ALA A 45 0.81 26.33 -2.54
C ALA A 45 0.75 26.83 -3.99
N TYR A 46 0.94 25.94 -4.98
CA TYR A 46 0.88 26.30 -6.40
C TYR A 46 -0.49 26.89 -6.80
N ASP A 47 -1.59 26.29 -6.36
CA ASP A 47 -2.94 26.78 -6.68
C ASP A 47 -3.26 28.07 -5.91
N ALA A 48 -2.78 28.19 -4.67
CA ALA A 48 -2.89 29.43 -3.91
C ALA A 48 -2.13 30.59 -4.56
N TRP A 49 -0.92 30.35 -5.08
CA TRP A 49 -0.16 31.36 -5.83
C TRP A 49 -0.75 31.62 -7.22
N GLY A 50 -1.26 30.58 -7.87
CA GLY A 50 -1.96 30.65 -9.16
C GLY A 50 -3.25 31.47 -9.09
N SER A 51 -4.00 31.39 -8.00
CA SER A 51 -5.22 32.19 -7.80
C SER A 51 -4.92 33.69 -7.79
N VAL A 52 -3.83 34.09 -7.13
CA VAL A 52 -3.38 35.49 -7.06
C VAL A 52 -2.94 35.99 -8.42
N SER A 53 -2.25 35.15 -9.18
CA SER A 53 -1.77 35.52 -10.51
C SER A 53 -2.89 35.57 -11.55
N ASN A 54 -3.83 34.63 -11.51
CA ASN A 54 -5.04 34.63 -12.35
C ASN A 54 -5.91 35.87 -12.09
N GLY A 55 -5.94 36.35 -10.84
CA GLY A 55 -6.58 37.61 -10.46
C GLY A 55 -5.84 38.87 -10.94
N SER A 56 -4.69 38.73 -11.61
CA SER A 56 -3.83 39.83 -12.08
C SER A 56 -3.40 40.78 -10.95
N PHE A 57 -3.18 40.25 -9.74
CA PHE A 57 -2.81 41.05 -8.58
C PHE A 57 -1.31 41.32 -8.45
N PHE A 58 -0.47 40.54 -9.12
CA PHE A 58 0.97 40.82 -9.18
C PHE A 58 1.25 42.06 -10.02
N THR A 59 2.15 42.92 -9.54
CA THR A 59 2.56 44.15 -10.25
C THR A 59 3.67 43.93 -11.26
N PHE A 60 4.33 42.77 -11.23
CA PHE A 60 5.26 42.34 -12.27
C PHE A 60 4.51 41.58 -13.37
N GLY A 61 5.14 41.45 -14.54
CA GLY A 61 4.59 40.69 -15.67
C GLY A 61 4.42 39.21 -15.34
N ARG A 62 4.00 38.41 -16.33
CA ARG A 62 3.75 36.97 -16.13
C ARG A 62 4.99 36.25 -15.59
N THR A 63 4.87 35.58 -14.47
CA THR A 63 5.94 34.82 -13.80
C THR A 63 5.54 33.42 -13.38
N LEU A 64 4.25 33.07 -13.40
CA LEU A 64 3.79 31.71 -13.12
C LEU A 64 3.42 31.01 -14.42
N THR A 65 3.69 29.71 -14.48
CA THR A 65 3.38 28.89 -15.64
C THR A 65 1.87 28.70 -15.84
N SER A 66 1.06 28.96 -14.80
CA SER A 66 -0.40 29.07 -14.81
C SER A 66 -0.95 30.40 -15.33
N ASP A 67 -0.09 31.39 -15.63
CA ASP A 67 -0.56 32.72 -16.02
C ASP A 67 -1.40 32.69 -17.31
N PRO A 68 -2.59 33.32 -17.31
CA PRO A 68 -3.59 33.09 -18.36
C PRO A 68 -3.20 33.79 -19.67
N ILE A 69 -2.77 33.06 -20.69
CA ILE A 69 -2.37 33.68 -21.97
C ILE A 69 -3.61 34.27 -22.62
N SER A 70 -3.56 35.55 -22.99
CA SER A 70 -4.61 36.17 -23.79
C SER A 70 -4.54 35.61 -25.21
N SER A 71 -5.20 34.48 -25.48
CA SER A 71 -5.35 33.94 -26.84
C SER A 71 -6.77 34.20 -27.36
N ALA A 72 -6.89 34.47 -28.66
CA ALA A 72 -8.18 34.63 -29.34
C ALA A 72 -8.98 33.31 -29.44
N PHE A 73 -8.37 32.19 -29.06
CA PHE A 73 -8.97 30.86 -29.02
C PHE A 73 -9.04 30.43 -27.55
N GLY A 74 -10.15 30.76 -26.87
CA GLY A 74 -10.33 30.72 -25.41
C GLY A 74 -10.17 29.36 -24.72
N MET A 75 -9.00 28.72 -24.80
CA MET A 75 -8.71 27.42 -24.20
C MET A 75 -7.27 27.27 -23.66
N MET A 76 -6.55 28.34 -23.30
CA MET A 76 -5.21 28.20 -22.71
C MET A 76 -4.99 29.14 -21.51
N SER A 77 -5.45 28.70 -20.34
CA SER A 77 -4.96 29.23 -19.06
C SER A 77 -3.59 28.59 -18.78
N GLY A 78 -2.51 29.37 -18.84
CA GLY A 78 -1.14 28.91 -18.61
C GLY A 78 -0.32 28.56 -19.85
N GLN A 79 1.01 28.75 -19.77
CA GLN A 79 2.00 28.31 -20.78
C GLN A 79 2.31 26.81 -20.65
N THR A 80 2.28 26.26 -19.43
CA THR A 80 2.34 24.82 -19.15
C THR A 80 1.96 24.57 -17.68
N PRO A 81 0.95 23.73 -17.35
CA PRO A 81 0.59 23.49 -15.96
C PRO A 81 1.61 22.60 -15.22
N SER A 82 2.43 21.84 -15.96
CA SER A 82 3.48 20.96 -15.41
C SER A 82 4.47 20.53 -16.50
N LEU A 83 5.75 20.35 -16.16
CA LEU A 83 6.76 19.74 -17.04
C LEU A 83 7.19 18.37 -16.47
N ALA A 84 6.84 17.29 -17.17
CA ALA A 84 7.31 15.96 -16.82
C ALA A 84 8.59 15.62 -17.59
N THR A 85 9.60 15.13 -16.88
CA THR A 85 10.86 14.67 -17.51
C THR A 85 11.11 13.21 -17.11
N THR A 86 11.28 12.34 -18.11
CA THR A 86 11.62 10.93 -17.88
C THR A 86 13.12 10.74 -18.00
N ILE A 87 13.75 10.33 -16.90
CA ILE A 87 15.19 10.05 -16.82
C ILE A 87 15.45 8.77 -16.04
N SER A 88 16.54 8.08 -16.33
CA SER A 88 16.91 6.80 -15.69
C SER A 88 17.81 6.99 -14.47
N ASN A 89 17.38 7.83 -13.51
CA ASN A 89 18.16 8.16 -12.31
C ASN A 89 17.71 7.40 -11.05
N GLY A 90 16.71 6.51 -11.19
CA GLY A 90 16.23 5.68 -10.09
C GLY A 90 17.26 4.64 -9.64
N TYR A 91 17.23 4.27 -8.37
CA TYR A 91 18.14 3.30 -7.78
C TYR A 91 17.46 2.48 -6.69
N GLY A 92 18.00 1.29 -6.42
CA GLY A 92 17.49 0.39 -5.41
C GLY A 92 18.47 -0.71 -5.06
N ASN A 93 18.18 -1.43 -3.98
CA ASN A 93 19.00 -2.52 -3.47
C ASN A 93 18.12 -3.56 -2.79
N TYR A 94 18.54 -4.81 -2.96
CA TYR A 94 17.91 -5.96 -2.35
C TYR A 94 18.96 -6.68 -1.50
N ASN A 95 18.69 -6.82 -0.21
CA ASN A 95 19.54 -7.57 0.71
C ASN A 95 18.73 -8.73 1.27
N ALA A 96 19.25 -9.96 1.17
CA ALA A 96 18.55 -11.14 1.65
C ALA A 96 19.48 -12.19 2.24
N GLY A 97 18.96 -12.93 3.23
CA GLY A 97 19.55 -14.12 3.79
C GLY A 97 18.62 -15.31 3.58
N PHE A 98 19.20 -16.46 3.24
CA PHE A 98 18.48 -17.69 2.94
C PHE A 98 18.94 -18.80 3.88
N LEU A 99 17.98 -19.52 4.47
CA LEU A 99 18.22 -20.71 5.26
C LEU A 99 17.39 -21.86 4.71
N GLN A 100 18.03 -22.99 4.45
CA GLN A 100 17.39 -24.20 3.93
C GLN A 100 17.87 -25.42 4.70
N LEU A 101 16.93 -26.20 5.22
CA LEU A 101 17.18 -27.53 5.76
C LEU A 101 16.50 -28.56 4.85
N THR A 102 17.27 -29.57 4.45
CA THR A 102 16.79 -30.69 3.64
C THR A 102 17.05 -32.00 4.38
N LEU A 103 16.01 -32.82 4.54
CA LEU A 103 16.07 -34.19 5.03
C LEU A 103 15.58 -35.11 3.91
N THR A 104 16.35 -36.14 3.60
CA THR A 104 16.00 -37.10 2.54
C THR A 104 15.82 -38.48 3.15
N ASN A 105 14.58 -39.00 3.09
CA ASN A 105 14.19 -40.33 3.55
C ASN A 105 14.71 -40.71 4.96
N TRP A 106 14.71 -39.77 5.90
CA TRP A 106 15.09 -40.02 7.28
C TRP A 106 13.93 -40.70 8.01
N HIS A 107 14.01 -42.02 8.23
CA HIS A 107 12.93 -42.83 8.80
C HIS A 107 11.58 -42.67 8.07
N GLY A 108 11.60 -42.54 6.74
CA GLY A 108 10.41 -42.33 5.92
C GLY A 108 10.00 -40.85 5.77
N LEU A 109 10.73 -39.92 6.40
CA LEU A 109 10.53 -38.49 6.24
C LEU A 109 11.44 -37.91 5.15
N THR A 110 10.82 -37.25 4.17
CA THR A 110 11.49 -36.33 3.26
C THR A 110 10.95 -34.92 3.51
N MET A 111 11.83 -33.97 3.80
CA MET A 111 11.43 -32.61 4.18
C MET A 111 12.38 -31.59 3.55
N LYS A 112 11.83 -30.45 3.13
CA LYS A 112 12.59 -29.27 2.72
C LYS A 112 11.95 -28.01 3.29
N THR A 113 12.77 -27.18 3.92
CA THR A 113 12.36 -25.86 4.40
C THR A 113 13.09 -24.78 3.60
N ASN A 114 12.44 -23.66 3.34
CA ASN A 114 13.06 -22.48 2.78
C ASN A 114 12.62 -21.28 3.61
N PHE A 115 13.55 -20.65 4.31
CA PHE A 115 13.33 -19.40 5.01
C PHE A 115 14.14 -18.30 4.31
N THR A 116 13.47 -17.21 3.97
CA THR A 116 14.10 -16.00 3.42
C THR A 116 13.80 -14.84 4.34
N TYR A 117 14.86 -14.16 4.77
CA TYR A 117 14.77 -12.83 5.35
C TYR A 117 15.25 -11.83 4.32
N SER A 118 14.44 -10.85 3.95
CA SER A 118 14.81 -9.89 2.91
C SER A 118 14.44 -8.46 3.24
N LYS A 119 15.10 -7.53 2.54
CA LYS A 119 14.78 -6.11 2.53
C LYS A 119 15.06 -5.52 1.14
N ALA A 120 14.01 -5.16 0.44
CA ALA A 120 14.01 -4.46 -0.84
C ALA A 120 13.72 -2.97 -0.63
N LEU A 121 14.69 -2.12 -0.98
CA LEU A 121 14.58 -0.67 -0.90
C LEU A 121 14.87 -0.06 -2.28
N GLY A 122 14.28 1.10 -2.58
CA GLY A 122 14.54 1.81 -3.81
C GLY A 122 13.65 3.02 -4.02
N THR A 123 13.86 3.72 -5.12
CA THR A 123 13.08 4.90 -5.56
C THR A 123 11.81 4.51 -6.33
N GLY A 124 11.28 3.31 -6.08
CA GLY A 124 10.11 2.76 -6.76
C GLY A 124 10.47 1.84 -7.94
N ASN A 125 9.54 0.96 -8.27
CA ASN A 125 9.63 0.03 -9.39
C ASN A 125 8.40 0.19 -10.27
N VAL A 126 8.61 0.74 -11.46
CA VAL A 126 7.59 0.86 -12.51
C VAL A 126 8.16 0.34 -13.82
N VAL A 127 7.28 -0.17 -14.70
CA VAL A 127 7.70 -0.57 -16.04
C VAL A 127 8.09 0.69 -16.82
N GLN A 128 9.10 0.61 -17.70
CA GLN A 128 9.57 1.77 -18.47
C GLN A 128 8.50 2.46 -19.32
N ALA A 129 7.41 1.76 -19.64
CA ALA A 129 6.26 2.32 -20.37
C ALA A 129 5.29 3.14 -19.49
N THR A 130 5.51 3.19 -18.18
CA THR A 130 4.64 3.93 -17.26
C THR A 130 4.81 5.43 -17.48
N SER A 131 3.75 6.06 -18.01
CA SER A 131 3.50 7.50 -17.92
C SER A 131 2.65 7.81 -16.69
N SER A 132 2.58 9.08 -16.26
CA SER A 132 1.76 9.53 -15.11
C SER A 132 2.24 9.07 -13.73
N TYR A 133 3.51 8.68 -13.61
CA TYR A 133 4.19 8.49 -12.34
C TYR A 133 5.41 9.42 -12.27
N ALA A 134 5.60 10.10 -11.14
CA ALA A 134 6.77 10.94 -10.88
C ALA A 134 7.38 10.63 -9.51
N THR A 135 8.55 11.19 -9.25
CA THR A 135 9.18 11.17 -7.93
C THR A 135 8.51 12.23 -7.04
N VAL A 136 8.31 11.92 -5.75
CA VAL A 136 7.81 12.83 -4.72
C VAL A 136 8.65 14.10 -4.60
N ASP A 137 9.94 14.02 -4.92
CA ASP A 137 10.82 15.19 -4.99
C ASP A 137 11.71 15.10 -6.24
N PRO A 138 11.43 15.91 -7.28
CA PRO A 138 12.25 15.98 -8.49
C PRO A 138 13.65 16.56 -8.26
N TRP A 139 13.84 17.33 -7.20
CA TRP A 139 15.11 17.97 -6.86
C TRP A 139 15.98 17.09 -5.95
N ASN A 140 15.35 16.15 -5.23
CA ASN A 140 16.05 15.20 -4.37
C ASN A 140 15.40 13.80 -4.42
N LEU A 141 15.85 12.96 -5.37
CA LEU A 141 15.39 11.58 -5.53
C LEU A 141 15.55 10.70 -4.28
N HIS A 142 16.37 11.11 -3.31
CA HIS A 142 16.47 10.40 -2.04
C HIS A 142 15.15 10.40 -1.27
N ASN A 143 14.28 11.40 -1.48
CA ASN A 143 12.98 11.46 -0.83
C ASN A 143 11.99 10.42 -1.35
N GLN A 144 12.21 9.83 -2.54
CA GLN A 144 11.44 8.69 -3.04
C GLN A 144 11.88 7.36 -2.40
N TYR A 145 13.08 7.33 -1.82
CA TYR A 145 13.72 6.06 -1.47
C TYR A 145 13.07 5.42 -0.24
N GLY A 146 12.47 4.25 -0.44
CA GLY A 146 11.73 3.54 0.60
C GLY A 146 11.55 2.05 0.31
N PRO A 147 10.83 1.30 1.17
CA PRO A 147 10.45 -0.08 0.93
C PRO A 147 9.80 -0.24 -0.45
N GLN A 148 10.12 -1.32 -1.17
CA GLN A 148 9.45 -1.61 -2.44
C GLN A 148 8.12 -2.33 -2.20
N TYR A 149 7.14 -2.18 -3.09
CA TYR A 149 5.82 -2.86 -2.97
C TYR A 149 5.91 -4.38 -2.83
N TYR A 150 6.96 -4.99 -3.39
CA TYR A 150 7.23 -6.43 -3.30
C TYR A 150 8.18 -6.81 -2.14
N ASP A 151 8.45 -5.88 -1.21
CA ASP A 151 9.32 -6.11 -0.05
C ASP A 151 8.67 -7.00 1.00
N GLU A 152 8.76 -8.31 0.80
CA GLU A 152 8.34 -9.29 1.78
C GLU A 152 9.47 -9.63 2.75
N LYS A 153 9.35 -9.14 3.99
CA LYS A 153 10.43 -9.21 4.99
C LYS A 153 10.77 -10.64 5.42
N TYR A 154 9.76 -11.47 5.63
CA TYR A 154 9.93 -12.88 5.99
C TYR A 154 9.07 -13.75 5.07
N ASN A 155 9.69 -14.72 4.42
CA ASN A 155 9.01 -15.74 3.64
C ASN A 155 9.47 -17.12 4.13
N PHE A 156 8.53 -18.02 4.37
CA PHE A 156 8.80 -19.38 4.83
C PHE A 156 7.96 -20.40 4.06
N ASN A 157 8.62 -21.44 3.54
CA ASN A 157 7.97 -22.57 2.88
C ASN A 157 8.45 -23.87 3.51
N LEU A 158 7.52 -24.75 3.86
CA LEU A 158 7.78 -26.09 4.34
C LEU A 158 7.12 -27.10 3.41
N PHE A 159 7.96 -27.94 2.82
CA PHE A 159 7.56 -29.15 2.11
C PHE A 159 7.88 -30.34 3.02
N PHE A 160 6.88 -31.16 3.31
CA PHE A 160 7.03 -32.32 4.17
C PHE A 160 6.34 -33.50 3.49
N ASN A 161 6.97 -34.66 3.47
CA ASN A 161 6.40 -35.91 2.98
C ASN A 161 6.82 -37.03 3.92
N TYR A 162 5.85 -37.63 4.60
CA TYR A 162 6.11 -38.72 5.54
C TYR A 162 5.40 -39.99 5.12
N GLU A 163 6.19 -41.02 4.85
CA GLU A 163 5.77 -42.38 4.54
C GLU A 163 6.20 -43.28 5.69
N PRO A 164 5.30 -43.62 6.64
CA PRO A 164 5.65 -44.47 7.77
C PRO A 164 6.26 -45.80 7.28
N PRO A 165 7.46 -46.18 7.76
CA PRO A 165 8.10 -47.42 7.32
C PRO A 165 7.39 -48.67 7.87
N TYR A 166 6.57 -48.51 8.89
CA TYR A 166 5.80 -49.56 9.54
C TYR A 166 4.68 -50.09 8.63
N TYR A 167 4.45 -51.40 8.67
CA TYR A 167 3.41 -52.08 7.88
C TYR A 167 3.52 -51.88 6.35
N SER A 168 4.68 -51.46 5.84
CA SER A 168 4.96 -51.28 4.40
C SER A 168 4.71 -52.56 3.57
N GLY A 169 4.87 -53.74 4.18
CA GLY A 169 4.54 -55.02 3.56
C GLY A 169 3.05 -55.36 3.49
N GLN A 170 2.17 -54.57 4.13
CA GLN A 170 0.71 -54.73 4.17
C GLN A 170 0.21 -56.16 4.43
N LYS A 171 0.86 -56.91 5.33
CA LYS A 171 0.48 -58.29 5.63
C LYS A 171 -0.68 -58.35 6.63
N GLY A 172 -1.71 -59.13 6.31
CA GLY A 172 -2.90 -59.30 7.14
C GLY A 172 -3.75 -58.03 7.26
N ILE A 173 -4.86 -58.11 8.00
CA ILE A 173 -5.83 -57.01 8.10
C ILE A 173 -5.17 -55.74 8.66
N ILE A 174 -4.40 -55.86 9.74
CA ILE A 174 -3.71 -54.72 10.38
C ILE A 174 -2.71 -54.08 9.40
N GLY A 175 -1.96 -54.89 8.65
CA GLY A 175 -1.01 -54.40 7.67
C GLY A 175 -1.68 -53.62 6.53
N HIS A 176 -2.80 -54.10 6.00
CA HIS A 176 -3.55 -53.38 4.97
C HIS A 176 -4.16 -52.07 5.47
N VAL A 177 -4.64 -52.03 6.71
CA VAL A 177 -5.22 -50.81 7.30
C VAL A 177 -4.15 -49.76 7.63
N LEU A 178 -3.04 -50.18 8.23
CA LEU A 178 -2.02 -49.25 8.74
C LEU A 178 -0.87 -48.96 7.75
N GLY A 179 -0.64 -49.80 6.75
CA GLY A 179 0.50 -49.66 5.83
C GLY A 179 0.20 -48.85 4.57
N GLY A 180 1.22 -48.23 3.96
CA GLY A 180 1.09 -47.55 2.67
C GLY A 180 0.42 -46.17 2.72
N TRP A 181 0.32 -45.55 3.89
CA TRP A 181 -0.04 -44.15 4.01
C TRP A 181 1.16 -43.25 3.64
N SER A 182 0.86 -42.11 3.05
CA SER A 182 1.79 -41.00 2.84
C SER A 182 1.09 -39.70 3.19
N PHE A 183 1.75 -38.85 3.96
CA PHE A 183 1.23 -37.54 4.38
C PHE A 183 2.15 -36.45 3.86
N SER A 184 1.58 -35.55 3.07
CA SER A 184 2.35 -34.53 2.35
C SER A 184 1.79 -33.12 2.61
N PRO A 185 2.01 -32.52 3.79
CA PRO A 185 1.62 -31.13 4.03
C PRO A 185 2.57 -30.16 3.31
N LEU A 186 1.97 -29.09 2.80
CA LEU A 186 2.64 -27.93 2.24
C LEU A 186 2.20 -26.69 3.02
N PHE A 187 3.15 -26.07 3.72
CA PHE A 187 2.91 -24.84 4.45
C PHE A 187 3.67 -23.68 3.80
N VAL A 188 2.95 -22.59 3.55
CA VAL A 188 3.48 -21.35 2.99
C VAL A 188 3.13 -20.22 3.95
N TYR A 189 4.10 -19.35 4.23
CA TYR A 189 3.96 -18.19 5.07
C TYR A 189 4.70 -16.99 4.47
N GLY A 190 4.08 -15.82 4.59
CA GLY A 190 4.59 -14.53 4.17
C GLY A 190 4.29 -13.46 5.22
N SER A 191 5.21 -12.53 5.47
CA SER A 191 5.04 -11.49 6.49
C SER A 191 4.09 -10.36 6.11
N GLY A 192 3.60 -10.35 4.87
CA GLY A 192 2.88 -9.22 4.30
C GLY A 192 3.80 -8.20 3.63
N PHE A 193 3.20 -7.40 2.75
CA PHE A 193 3.87 -6.40 1.92
C PHE A 193 3.73 -4.99 2.53
N PRO A 194 4.56 -4.02 2.15
CA PRO A 194 4.31 -2.63 2.46
C PRO A 194 2.95 -2.20 1.89
N VAL A 195 2.22 -1.40 2.66
CA VAL A 195 0.94 -0.82 2.26
C VAL A 195 1.07 0.69 2.33
N GLU A 196 0.75 1.32 1.21
CA GLU A 196 0.77 2.76 1.06
C GLU A 196 -0.20 3.46 2.01
N SER A 197 0.20 4.63 2.50
CA SER A 197 -0.71 5.58 3.14
C SER A 197 -0.82 6.85 2.31
N ASN A 198 -1.83 6.91 1.44
CA ASN A 198 -1.98 7.98 0.47
C ASN A 198 -2.30 9.30 1.19
N THR A 199 -1.72 10.39 0.71
CA THR A 199 -2.01 11.74 1.22
C THR A 199 -3.44 12.16 0.94
N ALA A 200 -3.93 13.09 1.76
CA ALA A 200 -5.25 13.68 1.59
C ALA A 200 -5.35 14.61 0.37
N THR A 201 -4.21 14.95 -0.24
CA THR A 201 -4.12 15.69 -1.51
C THR A 201 -4.38 14.82 -2.74
N GLY A 202 -4.50 13.50 -2.57
CA GLY A 202 -4.63 12.59 -3.71
C GLY A 202 -3.27 12.11 -4.23
N ASP A 203 -2.38 11.78 -3.30
CA ASP A 203 -1.16 11.00 -3.56
C ASP A 203 -0.09 11.71 -4.40
N THR A 204 -0.07 13.04 -4.34
CA THR A 204 0.96 13.93 -4.89
C THR A 204 0.75 15.37 -4.44
N GLY A 205 1.74 16.22 -4.67
CA GLY A 205 1.67 17.68 -4.55
C GLY A 205 2.18 18.22 -3.22
N SER A 206 2.51 17.36 -2.25
CA SER A 206 2.97 17.81 -0.94
C SER A 206 4.28 18.58 -1.02
N PHE A 207 5.13 18.25 -2.00
CA PHE A 207 6.38 18.95 -2.30
C PHE A 207 6.31 19.84 -3.57
N GLY A 208 5.12 20.04 -4.12
CA GLY A 208 4.89 20.85 -5.33
C GLY A 208 5.42 20.21 -6.61
N GLU A 209 5.53 18.89 -6.63
CA GLU A 209 6.18 18.11 -7.69
C GLU A 209 5.29 17.91 -8.92
N SER A 210 3.97 17.82 -8.76
CA SER A 210 3.03 17.68 -9.87
C SER A 210 1.58 17.99 -9.48
N ASN A 211 0.67 17.93 -10.47
CA ASN A 211 -0.77 18.08 -10.27
C ASN A 211 -1.44 16.70 -10.14
N THR A 212 -2.23 16.53 -9.08
CA THR A 212 -2.95 15.29 -8.67
C THR A 212 -3.93 14.75 -9.69
N THR A 213 -4.35 15.56 -10.67
CA THR A 213 -5.28 15.13 -11.72
C THR A 213 -4.60 14.25 -12.79
N TYR A 214 -3.29 14.39 -12.98
CA TYR A 214 -2.59 13.84 -14.15
C TYR A 214 -1.40 12.93 -13.83
N ILE A 215 -0.82 13.06 -12.64
CA ILE A 215 0.38 12.36 -12.19
C ILE A 215 0.16 11.93 -10.73
N SER A 216 0.58 10.72 -10.37
CA SER A 216 0.74 10.30 -8.96
C SER A 216 2.23 10.11 -8.67
N THR A 217 2.61 10.33 -7.41
CA THR A 217 4.00 10.22 -6.94
C THR A 217 4.18 9.14 -5.88
N TYR A 218 3.09 8.45 -5.52
CA TYR A 218 3.02 7.51 -4.40
C TYR A 218 3.56 8.15 -3.11
N GLU A 219 2.97 9.29 -2.77
CA GLU A 219 3.30 10.07 -1.58
C GLU A 219 2.71 9.41 -0.35
N ASN A 220 3.59 8.96 0.55
CA ASN A 220 3.17 8.42 1.82
C ASN A 220 3.06 9.54 2.86
N MET A 221 1.96 9.51 3.60
CA MET A 221 1.79 10.31 4.80
C MET A 221 2.87 10.03 5.86
N VAL A 222 3.07 11.01 6.74
CA VAL A 222 4.08 11.00 7.79
C VAL A 222 3.42 10.86 9.16
N PHE A 223 3.98 10.00 10.01
CA PHE A 223 3.53 9.86 11.40
C PHE A 223 3.91 11.10 12.22
N ASN A 224 2.91 11.72 12.83
CA ASN A 224 3.12 12.80 13.79
C ASN A 224 3.16 12.26 15.23
N ASN A 225 2.41 11.18 15.49
CA ASN A 225 2.36 10.48 16.76
C ASN A 225 2.34 8.96 16.53
N SER A 226 2.56 8.18 17.60
CA SER A 226 2.35 6.73 17.56
C SER A 226 0.88 6.41 17.29
N VAL A 227 0.61 5.60 16.26
CA VAL A 227 -0.73 5.14 15.91
C VAL A 227 -0.97 3.70 16.38
N PRO A 228 -2.14 3.37 16.93
CA PRO A 228 -2.46 2.03 17.43
C PRO A 228 -2.86 1.08 16.28
N ILE A 229 -1.97 0.89 15.31
CA ILE A 229 -2.17 -0.05 14.20
C ILE A 229 -1.41 -1.34 14.51
N SER A 230 -2.12 -2.47 14.44
CA SER A 230 -1.55 -3.79 14.70
C SER A 230 -1.39 -4.57 13.40
N GLY A 231 -0.40 -5.46 13.29
CA GLY A 231 -0.33 -6.39 12.15
C GLY A 231 -1.36 -7.53 12.21
N SER A 232 -2.56 -7.27 12.74
CA SER A 232 -3.62 -8.26 12.98
C SER A 232 -5.01 -7.70 12.70
N ALA A 233 -5.94 -8.59 12.37
CA ALA A 233 -7.35 -8.23 12.14
C ALA A 233 -8.12 -8.07 13.47
N HIS A 234 -8.81 -6.94 13.62
CA HIS A 234 -9.80 -6.69 14.67
C HIS A 234 -11.20 -6.78 14.08
N PHE A 235 -12.03 -7.66 14.63
CA PHE A 235 -13.40 -7.89 14.18
C PHE A 235 -14.38 -7.02 14.98
N ASN A 236 -15.55 -6.73 14.38
CA ASN A 236 -16.57 -5.84 14.93
C ASN A 236 -16.03 -4.46 15.31
N THR A 237 -15.03 -3.99 14.55
CA THR A 237 -14.37 -2.70 14.76
C THR A 237 -14.80 -1.76 13.66
N TYR A 238 -15.70 -0.84 14.02
CA TYR A 238 -16.15 0.24 13.16
C TYR A 238 -15.59 1.55 13.69
N GLY A 239 -15.06 2.39 12.81
CA GLY A 239 -14.80 3.76 13.21
C GLY A 239 -16.04 4.64 13.08
N THR A 240 -15.86 5.92 13.35
CA THR A 240 -16.90 6.94 13.38
C THR A 240 -16.42 8.21 12.68
N ASN A 241 -17.31 9.16 12.40
CA ASN A 241 -16.97 10.46 11.79
C ASN A 241 -16.16 10.33 10.49
N GLY A 242 -16.53 9.35 9.65
CA GLY A 242 -15.89 9.12 8.36
C GLY A 242 -14.58 8.32 8.42
N CYS A 243 -14.04 7.99 9.58
CA CYS A 243 -12.82 7.19 9.68
C CYS A 243 -13.13 5.70 9.77
N GLY A 244 -12.68 4.89 8.80
CA GLY A 244 -12.81 3.43 8.86
C GLY A 244 -14.25 2.94 9.07
N THR A 245 -15.22 3.66 8.51
CA THR A 245 -16.67 3.39 8.62
C THR A 245 -17.18 2.38 7.59
N SER A 246 -16.41 2.13 6.53
CA SER A 246 -16.82 1.28 5.41
C SER A 246 -16.61 -0.21 5.68
N GLY A 247 -17.41 -1.05 5.01
CA GLY A 247 -17.26 -2.50 5.02
C GLY A 247 -17.82 -3.23 6.25
N PRO A 248 -17.48 -4.52 6.42
CA PRO A 248 -18.12 -5.41 7.38
C PRO A 248 -17.55 -5.32 8.81
N GLY A 249 -16.85 -4.24 9.16
CA GLY A 249 -16.33 -4.02 10.53
C GLY A 249 -15.08 -4.84 10.86
N VAL A 250 -14.19 -5.04 9.87
CA VAL A 250 -12.88 -5.66 10.10
C VAL A 250 -11.79 -4.65 9.78
N ASN A 251 -10.97 -4.31 10.78
CA ASN A 251 -9.95 -3.26 10.69
C ASN A 251 -8.63 -3.73 11.28
N VAL A 252 -7.52 -3.16 10.80
CA VAL A 252 -6.16 -3.41 11.28
C VAL A 252 -5.82 -2.64 12.58
N SER A 253 -6.56 -1.56 12.83
CA SER A 253 -6.58 -0.79 14.07
C SER A 253 -7.75 -1.24 14.95
N SER A 254 -7.52 -1.37 16.26
CA SER A 254 -8.60 -1.61 17.24
C SER A 254 -9.41 -0.34 17.54
N ASN A 255 -8.90 0.83 17.15
CA ASN A 255 -9.59 2.11 17.23
C ASN A 255 -9.26 2.95 15.99
N PRO A 256 -10.05 2.84 14.90
CA PRO A 256 -9.78 3.54 13.64
C PRO A 256 -9.68 5.06 13.80
N ASN A 257 -10.49 5.65 14.69
CA ASN A 257 -10.47 7.09 14.95
C ASN A 257 -9.15 7.58 15.56
N ALA A 258 -8.41 6.73 16.26
CA ALA A 258 -7.12 7.11 16.87
C ALA A 258 -5.95 7.10 15.89
N SER A 259 -6.08 6.45 14.73
CA SER A 259 -5.04 6.39 13.70
C SER A 259 -5.38 7.16 12.42
N CYS A 260 -6.62 7.61 12.27
CA CYS A 260 -7.15 8.23 11.07
C CYS A 260 -6.82 9.73 10.97
N PRO A 261 -6.44 10.22 9.78
CA PRO A 261 -6.27 11.65 9.50
C PRO A 261 -7.63 12.32 9.21
N ALA A 262 -8.52 12.33 10.22
CA ALA A 262 -9.91 12.78 10.06
C ALA A 262 -10.04 14.24 9.59
N ASN A 263 -9.04 15.09 9.86
CA ASN A 263 -9.05 16.51 9.51
C ASN A 263 -8.28 16.78 8.21
N GLY A 264 -8.06 15.77 7.37
CA GLY A 264 -7.36 15.91 6.10
C GLY A 264 -5.84 15.84 6.23
N GLY A 265 -5.30 15.25 7.29
CA GLY A 265 -3.86 15.05 7.46
C GLY A 265 -3.12 16.34 7.81
N ILE A 266 -3.70 17.15 8.68
CA ILE A 266 -3.06 18.37 9.21
C ILE A 266 -2.13 18.04 10.39
N PHE A 267 -1.34 19.01 10.87
CA PHE A 267 -0.46 18.82 12.04
C PHE A 267 -1.14 18.33 13.32
N GLY A 268 -2.46 18.53 13.48
CA GLY A 268 -3.21 18.03 14.63
C GLY A 268 -3.57 16.54 14.53
N ASP A 269 -3.45 15.95 13.34
CA ASP A 269 -3.80 14.55 13.10
C ASP A 269 -2.65 13.61 13.53
N PRO A 270 -2.97 12.34 13.88
CA PRO A 270 -1.96 11.37 14.29
C PRO A 270 -0.98 11.02 13.16
N ILE A 271 -1.50 11.05 11.93
CA ILE A 271 -0.74 10.94 10.68
C ILE A 271 -1.13 12.13 9.81
N ARG A 272 -0.18 12.69 9.08
CA ARG A 272 -0.35 13.95 8.34
C ARG A 272 0.30 13.91 6.97
N ASN A 273 -0.09 14.84 6.11
CA ASN A 273 0.60 14.99 4.84
C ASN A 273 2.05 15.46 5.08
N PRO A 274 2.97 15.08 4.18
CA PRO A 274 4.33 15.60 4.17
C PRO A 274 4.38 17.11 4.07
N ILE A 275 5.43 17.71 4.61
CA ILE A 275 5.65 19.14 4.59
C ILE A 275 7.02 19.42 4.01
N LEU A 276 7.01 20.16 2.90
CA LEU A 276 8.23 20.54 2.18
C LEU A 276 9.24 21.21 3.13
N GLY A 277 10.45 20.66 3.18
CA GLY A 277 11.55 21.17 4.00
C GLY A 277 11.54 20.74 5.48
N LEU A 278 10.48 20.06 5.92
CA LEU A 278 10.43 19.42 7.24
C LEU A 278 10.60 17.90 7.14
N ASP A 279 9.84 17.29 6.22
CA ASP A 279 9.86 15.85 6.01
C ASP A 279 10.74 15.47 4.83
N GLY A 280 11.23 14.24 4.86
CA GLY A 280 11.96 13.61 3.76
C GLY A 280 11.69 12.11 3.77
N GLN A 281 12.10 11.42 2.69
CA GLN A 281 11.83 9.98 2.51
C GLN A 281 10.35 9.58 2.66
N ILE A 282 9.50 10.16 1.81
CA ILE A 282 8.04 9.94 1.80
C ILE A 282 7.57 9.04 0.64
N GLY A 283 8.47 8.62 -0.24
CA GLY A 283 8.15 7.64 -1.28
C GLY A 283 8.31 6.19 -0.82
N GLY A 284 8.14 5.28 -1.78
CA GLY A 284 8.16 3.84 -1.54
C GLY A 284 6.75 3.27 -1.39
N GLY A 285 6.66 1.97 -1.12
CA GLY A 285 5.39 1.24 -1.14
C GLY A 285 4.58 1.31 0.15
N GLY A 286 4.92 2.19 1.09
CA GLY A 286 4.23 2.24 2.37
C GLY A 286 5.10 2.45 3.59
N ASN A 287 4.52 3.19 4.54
CA ASN A 287 4.95 3.24 5.93
C ASN A 287 4.24 2.17 6.80
N PHE A 288 3.13 1.58 6.31
CA PHE A 288 2.44 0.45 6.92
C PHE A 288 2.86 -0.87 6.30
N ARG A 289 2.49 -1.97 6.97
CA ARG A 289 2.58 -3.32 6.42
C ARG A 289 1.25 -4.01 6.48
N GLY A 290 0.98 -4.77 5.42
CA GLY A 290 -0.13 -5.68 5.28
C GLY A 290 -0.07 -6.84 6.26
N LEU A 291 -1.10 -7.67 6.21
CA LEU A 291 -1.23 -8.78 7.15
C LEU A 291 -0.35 -9.96 6.73
N PRO A 292 0.14 -10.76 7.70
CA PRO A 292 0.79 -12.01 7.37
C PRO A 292 -0.15 -12.95 6.63
N LEU A 293 0.37 -13.57 5.57
CA LEU A 293 -0.35 -14.49 4.71
C LEU A 293 0.15 -15.90 5.03
N TRP A 294 -0.74 -16.86 5.22
CA TRP A 294 -0.33 -18.25 5.36
C TRP A 294 -1.42 -19.23 4.97
N ASN A 295 -0.97 -20.37 4.43
CA ASN A 295 -1.85 -21.45 4.03
C ASN A 295 -1.22 -22.81 4.31
N LEU A 296 -2.08 -23.79 4.64
CA LEU A 296 -1.69 -25.19 4.81
C LEU A 296 -2.52 -26.06 3.87
N ASP A 297 -1.84 -26.67 2.91
CA ASP A 297 -2.40 -27.71 2.06
C ASP A 297 -1.94 -29.08 2.56
N LEU A 298 -2.74 -30.11 2.34
CA LEU A 298 -2.42 -31.47 2.76
C LEU A 298 -2.79 -32.47 1.66
N GLY A 299 -1.80 -33.22 1.19
CA GLY A 299 -2.03 -34.46 0.45
C GLY A 299 -1.97 -35.66 1.38
N VAL A 300 -2.94 -36.57 1.27
CA VAL A 300 -2.88 -37.89 1.91
C VAL A 300 -3.05 -38.94 0.84
N THR A 301 -2.06 -39.81 0.70
CA THR A 301 -2.12 -40.95 -0.22
C THR A 301 -2.18 -42.25 0.56
N LYS A 302 -3.02 -43.17 0.13
CA LYS A 302 -3.07 -44.53 0.65
C LYS A 302 -2.88 -45.53 -0.49
N LYS A 303 -1.72 -46.18 -0.51
CA LYS A 303 -1.45 -47.32 -1.39
C LYS A 303 -2.13 -48.55 -0.81
N ILE A 304 -2.86 -49.29 -1.64
CA ILE A 304 -3.57 -50.52 -1.28
C ILE A 304 -3.02 -51.64 -2.15
N LYS A 305 -2.46 -52.67 -1.52
CA LYS A 305 -2.13 -53.94 -2.19
C LYS A 305 -3.31 -54.88 -2.02
N VAL A 306 -3.87 -55.36 -3.12
CA VAL A 306 -4.95 -56.37 -3.10
C VAL A 306 -4.35 -57.76 -3.35
N THR A 307 -3.49 -57.87 -4.36
CA THR A 307 -2.68 -59.07 -4.64
C THR A 307 -1.28 -58.66 -5.10
N GLU A 308 -0.43 -59.63 -5.47
CA GLU A 308 0.88 -59.34 -6.09
C GLU A 308 0.75 -58.65 -7.46
N ARG A 309 -0.39 -58.83 -8.14
CA ARG A 309 -0.66 -58.26 -9.47
C ARG A 309 -1.53 -57.01 -9.42
N PHE A 310 -2.43 -56.90 -8.46
CA PHE A 310 -3.37 -55.79 -8.37
C PHE A 310 -3.02 -54.88 -7.19
N SER A 311 -2.76 -53.61 -7.49
CA SER A 311 -2.65 -52.54 -6.51
C SER A 311 -3.50 -51.33 -6.92
N GLY A 312 -3.69 -50.42 -5.99
CA GLY A 312 -4.29 -49.13 -6.28
C GLY A 312 -3.83 -48.08 -5.31
N SER A 313 -4.09 -46.82 -5.63
CA SER A 313 -3.82 -45.69 -4.75
C SER A 313 -5.06 -44.84 -4.59
N LEU A 314 -5.39 -44.51 -3.35
CA LEU A 314 -6.36 -43.49 -3.00
C LEU A 314 -5.63 -42.18 -2.73
N TYR A 315 -6.14 -41.09 -3.27
CA TYR A 315 -5.61 -39.74 -3.09
C TYR A 315 -6.66 -38.86 -2.44
N PHE A 316 -6.26 -38.13 -1.41
CA PHE A 316 -7.08 -37.14 -0.73
C PHE A 316 -6.30 -35.83 -0.68
N ASP A 317 -6.69 -34.86 -1.49
CA ASP A 317 -6.02 -33.57 -1.56
C ASP A 317 -6.91 -32.49 -0.96
N PHE A 318 -6.35 -31.78 0.01
CA PHE A 318 -7.00 -30.68 0.72
C PHE A 318 -6.24 -29.39 0.42
N THR A 319 -6.90 -28.45 -0.25
CA THR A 319 -6.40 -27.06 -0.28
C THR A 319 -7.01 -26.29 0.88
N ASN A 320 -6.20 -25.59 1.65
CA ASN A 320 -6.58 -24.91 2.89
C ASN A 320 -7.23 -25.89 3.89
N VAL A 321 -6.48 -26.92 4.33
CA VAL A 321 -6.99 -28.03 5.16
C VAL A 321 -7.62 -27.54 6.48
N LEU A 322 -7.08 -26.47 7.04
CA LEU A 322 -7.55 -25.85 8.28
C LEU A 322 -8.78 -24.95 8.07
N ASN A 323 -9.19 -24.72 6.82
CA ASN A 323 -10.20 -23.73 6.47
C ASN A 323 -9.91 -22.35 7.10
N HIS A 324 -8.62 -21.98 7.14
CA HIS A 324 -8.14 -20.69 7.62
C HIS A 324 -8.59 -19.61 6.64
N MET A 325 -9.27 -18.59 7.13
CA MET A 325 -9.60 -17.41 6.34
C MET A 325 -8.42 -16.44 6.38
N GLN A 326 -7.94 -16.06 5.20
CA GLN A 326 -6.87 -15.07 5.07
C GLN A 326 -7.50 -13.72 4.72
N PRO A 327 -7.32 -12.69 5.56
CA PRO A 327 -7.82 -11.37 5.25
C PRO A 327 -7.05 -10.74 4.08
N ALA A 328 -7.72 -9.87 3.33
CA ALA A 328 -7.11 -8.93 2.40
C ALA A 328 -6.37 -7.84 3.18
N ASP A 329 -5.44 -7.18 2.51
CA ASP A 329 -4.66 -6.09 3.11
C ASP A 329 -5.55 -4.88 3.48
N PRO A 330 -5.13 -4.09 4.48
CA PRO A 330 -5.77 -2.84 4.84
C PRO A 330 -5.57 -1.78 3.75
N CYS A 331 -6.40 -0.74 3.79
CA CYS A 331 -6.30 0.39 2.88
C CYS A 331 -6.17 1.68 3.69
N PHE A 332 -5.23 2.55 3.32
CA PHE A 332 -4.99 3.80 4.04
C PHE A 332 -5.09 4.96 3.06
N ASN A 333 -6.32 5.42 2.85
CA ASN A 333 -6.61 6.56 1.98
C ASN A 333 -7.03 7.76 2.84
N ALA A 334 -6.23 8.84 2.83
CA ALA A 334 -6.58 10.05 3.56
C ALA A 334 -7.45 11.04 2.77
N TYR A 335 -7.57 10.85 1.45
CA TYR A 335 -8.54 11.59 0.63
C TYR A 335 -9.97 11.12 0.94
N ASP A 336 -10.18 9.81 1.09
CA ASP A 336 -11.41 9.20 1.62
C ASP A 336 -11.09 8.28 2.80
N THR A 337 -11.24 8.83 4.00
CA THR A 337 -10.94 8.15 5.26
C THR A 337 -11.93 7.05 5.61
N SER A 338 -13.02 6.86 4.86
CA SER A 338 -14.04 5.85 5.17
C SER A 338 -13.50 4.42 5.15
N THR A 339 -12.42 4.18 4.39
CA THR A 339 -11.74 2.89 4.29
C THR A 339 -10.48 2.77 5.14
N TRP A 340 -10.15 3.79 5.96
CA TRP A 340 -8.91 3.85 6.72
C TRP A 340 -8.69 2.63 7.63
N GLY A 341 -7.66 1.84 7.33
CA GLY A 341 -7.30 0.61 8.03
C GLY A 341 -8.27 -0.57 7.81
N VAL A 342 -9.32 -0.40 7.01
CA VAL A 342 -10.33 -1.44 6.76
C VAL A 342 -9.74 -2.52 5.86
N LEU A 343 -9.87 -3.77 6.28
CA LEU A 343 -9.37 -4.91 5.49
C LEU A 343 -10.25 -5.12 4.26
N GLY A 344 -9.63 -5.21 3.07
CA GLY A 344 -10.34 -5.35 1.80
C GLY A 344 -11.03 -4.07 1.32
N CYS A 345 -10.56 -2.90 1.76
CA CYS A 345 -11.02 -1.56 1.36
C CYS A 345 -12.56 -1.37 1.43
N GLY A 346 -13.21 -1.93 2.44
CA GLY A 346 -14.66 -1.82 2.61
C GLY A 346 -15.50 -2.80 1.77
N SER A 347 -14.85 -3.72 1.05
CA SER A 347 -15.50 -4.74 0.23
C SER A 347 -15.27 -6.16 0.79
N ASN A 348 -14.59 -7.02 0.03
CA ASN A 348 -14.36 -8.41 0.41
C ASN A 348 -13.16 -8.51 1.35
N VAL A 349 -13.41 -8.93 2.59
CA VAL A 349 -12.34 -9.13 3.58
C VAL A 349 -11.53 -10.37 3.26
N GLN A 350 -12.11 -11.41 2.66
CA GLN A 350 -11.41 -12.67 2.40
C GLN A 350 -10.63 -12.62 1.08
N ALA A 351 -9.31 -12.80 1.16
CA ALA A 351 -8.41 -12.82 0.00
C ALA A 351 -8.13 -14.24 -0.52
N ASN A 352 -8.17 -15.26 0.34
CA ASN A 352 -7.92 -16.65 -0.08
C ASN A 352 -9.19 -17.41 -0.42
N THR A 353 -9.04 -18.55 -1.09
CA THR A 353 -10.16 -19.47 -1.33
C THR A 353 -10.50 -20.30 -0.10
N PRO A 354 -11.80 -20.62 0.13
CA PRO A 354 -12.19 -21.58 1.17
C PRO A 354 -11.62 -22.98 0.91
N ARG A 355 -11.69 -23.84 1.94
CA ARG A 355 -11.23 -25.23 1.84
C ARG A 355 -11.89 -25.97 0.67
N ARG A 356 -11.08 -26.69 -0.10
CA ARG A 356 -11.55 -27.61 -1.14
C ARG A 356 -10.91 -28.98 -0.93
N LEU A 357 -11.72 -30.01 -1.18
CA LEU A 357 -11.33 -31.41 -1.11
C LEU A 357 -11.43 -32.04 -2.49
N GLN A 358 -10.42 -32.81 -2.87
CA GLN A 358 -10.40 -33.62 -4.08
C GLN A 358 -10.07 -35.06 -3.71
N LEU A 359 -10.73 -35.98 -4.40
CA LEU A 359 -10.57 -37.42 -4.22
C LEU A 359 -10.14 -38.04 -5.54
N GLY A 360 -9.08 -38.83 -5.49
CA GLY A 360 -8.56 -39.58 -6.62
C GLY A 360 -8.46 -41.06 -6.30
N LEU A 361 -8.58 -41.89 -7.33
CA LEU A 361 -8.38 -43.32 -7.26
C LEU A 361 -7.64 -43.76 -8.52
N SER A 362 -6.54 -44.48 -8.35
CA SER A 362 -5.85 -45.19 -9.43
C SER A 362 -5.85 -46.69 -9.18
N PHE A 363 -5.80 -47.44 -10.27
CA PHE A 363 -5.69 -48.89 -10.27
C PHE A 363 -4.51 -49.30 -11.16
N ASP A 364 -3.67 -50.19 -10.64
CA ASP A 364 -2.48 -50.72 -11.29
C ASP A 364 -2.63 -52.25 -11.40
N PHE A 365 -2.32 -52.85 -12.56
CA PHE A 365 -2.60 -54.27 -12.89
C PHE A 365 -1.53 -54.96 -13.73
#